data_AF-X1G2X6-F1
#
_entry.id   AF-X1G2X6-F1
#
_cell.length_a   1.000
_cell.length_b   1.000
_cell.length_c   1.000
_cell.angle_alpha   90.00
_cell.angle_beta   90.00
_cell.angle_gamma   90.00
#
_symmetry.space_group_name_H-M   'P 1'
#
loop_
_entity.id
_entity.type
_entity.pdbx_description
1 polymer ?
#
loop_
_entity_poly.entity_id
_entity_poly.type
_entity_poly.pdbx_seq_one_letter_code
_entity_poly.pdbx_strand_id
1 'polypeptide(L)'
;PVLRALAFRHLLENKSICISEGELIVGERGEAPRATPTFPELCCHSLEDLELINERKKISFTVNQEVKEIQKEKIIPYWENRSIRSRIFKEMTPEWKDCYTAGIFTEFMEQRAPGHTVADDKIYHKGFSDFIQDIEKNIQNLDYLNDPEAYDKQEELKAMLICAKAIIRFAERYAEKALEMADTEKNPRRKKELKKIAKVCLYVPAHPPRDFWEALQMYWFIHLGVITELNTWDSFNPGRLDQHLYPFYKKELEKGMLTQEKAKELLECFWIKFNNQPAPPKVGVTLAESGT
;
A
#
# COMPACT_ATOMS: atom_id res chain seq x y z
N PRO A 1 16.34 -7.11 -4.97
CA PRO A 1 15.54 -6.56 -3.86
C PRO A 1 15.78 -5.05 -3.63
N VAL A 2 17.04 -4.60 -3.53
CA VAL A 2 17.38 -3.19 -3.24
C VAL A 2 16.79 -2.19 -4.24
N LEU A 3 16.79 -2.49 -5.55
CA LEU A 3 16.17 -1.61 -6.56
C LEU A 3 14.66 -1.38 -6.30
N ARG A 4 13.93 -2.44 -5.90
CA ARG A 4 12.49 -2.33 -5.54
C ARG A 4 12.31 -1.45 -4.32
N ALA A 5 13.14 -1.64 -3.29
CA ALA A 5 13.08 -0.82 -2.09
C ALA A 5 13.41 0.65 -2.35
N LEU A 6 14.38 0.95 -3.22
CA LEU A 6 14.70 2.32 -3.63
C LEU A 6 13.55 2.97 -4.42
N ALA A 7 12.90 2.22 -5.31
CA ALA A 7 11.71 2.69 -6.02
C ALA A 7 10.54 2.94 -5.07
N PHE A 8 10.30 2.01 -4.13
CA PHE A 8 9.28 2.16 -3.09
C PHE A 8 9.53 3.38 -2.21
N ARG A 9 10.76 3.59 -1.75
CA ARG A 9 11.16 4.80 -1.02
C ARG A 9 10.87 6.06 -1.84
N HIS A 10 11.29 6.09 -3.10
CA HIS A 10 11.04 7.23 -3.97
C HIS A 10 9.54 7.51 -4.11
N LEU A 11 8.71 6.47 -4.30
CA LEU A 11 7.26 6.62 -4.35
C LEU A 11 6.69 7.20 -3.05
N LEU A 12 7.05 6.65 -1.89
CA LEU A 12 6.52 7.11 -0.61
C LEU A 12 6.99 8.52 -0.21
N GLU A 13 8.18 8.92 -0.66
CA GLU A 13 8.71 10.27 -0.44
C GLU A 13 8.07 11.32 -1.36
N ASN A 14 7.64 10.94 -2.56
CA ASN A 14 7.27 11.90 -3.61
C ASN A 14 5.80 11.85 -4.02
N LYS A 15 5.08 10.74 -3.82
CA LYS A 15 3.67 10.64 -4.24
C LYS A 15 2.83 11.70 -3.57
N SER A 16 1.81 12.19 -4.28
CA SER A 16 0.79 13.07 -3.69
C SER A 16 0.13 12.40 -2.48
N ILE A 17 -0.08 13.18 -1.43
CA ILE A 17 -0.82 12.79 -0.23
C ILE A 17 -1.96 13.76 0.01
N CYS A 18 -3.08 13.28 0.54
CA CYS A 18 -4.25 14.08 0.86
C CYS A 18 -4.82 13.68 2.23
N ILE A 19 -5.42 14.65 2.92
CA ILE A 19 -6.24 14.44 4.12
C ILE A 19 -7.59 15.04 3.78
N SER A 20 -8.61 14.19 3.68
CA SER A 20 -9.95 14.62 3.28
C SER A 20 -10.68 15.26 4.45
N GLU A 21 -11.73 16.04 4.14
CA GLU A 21 -12.53 16.70 5.17
C GLU A 21 -13.15 15.67 6.12
N GLY A 22 -13.05 15.92 7.43
CA GLY A 22 -13.56 15.03 8.46
C GLY A 22 -12.79 13.72 8.68
N GLU A 23 -11.72 13.43 7.92
CA GLU A 23 -10.94 12.20 8.15
C GLU A 23 -10.27 12.18 9.53
N LEU A 24 -10.33 11.01 10.17
CA LEU A 24 -9.63 10.70 11.42
C LEU A 24 -8.48 9.68 11.20
N ILE A 25 -8.68 8.71 10.30
CA ILE A 25 -7.64 7.81 9.80
C ILE A 25 -7.20 8.33 8.43
N VAL A 26 -5.90 8.57 8.25
CA VAL A 26 -5.36 9.26 7.07
C VAL A 26 -4.48 8.36 6.22
N GLY A 27 -4.44 8.60 4.92
CA GLY A 27 -3.69 7.77 3.97
C GLY A 27 -4.53 7.35 2.78
N GLU A 28 -4.06 7.58 1.56
CA GLU A 28 -4.68 7.09 0.32
C GLU A 28 -3.61 6.44 -0.57
N ARG A 29 -3.97 5.37 -1.30
CA ARG A 29 -3.04 4.71 -2.24
C ARG A 29 -2.74 5.64 -3.42
N GLY A 30 -3.78 6.24 -3.99
CA GLY A 30 -3.71 7.23 -5.05
C GLY A 30 -3.50 8.65 -4.54
N GLU A 31 -3.84 9.63 -5.37
CA GLU A 31 -3.86 11.05 -5.02
C GLU A 31 -5.16 11.50 -4.34
N ALA A 32 -6.22 10.70 -4.50
CA ALA A 32 -7.55 10.95 -3.98
C ALA A 32 -8.28 9.62 -3.73
N PRO A 33 -9.38 9.62 -2.96
CA PRO A 33 -10.26 8.46 -2.84
C PRO A 33 -10.65 7.90 -4.22
N ARG A 34 -10.54 6.57 -4.39
CA ARG A 34 -10.84 5.84 -5.62
C ARG A 34 -9.95 6.18 -6.84
N ALA A 35 -8.92 7.01 -6.68
CA ALA A 35 -7.87 7.17 -7.68
C ALA A 35 -6.87 6.00 -7.54
N THR A 36 -6.67 5.22 -8.60
CA THR A 36 -5.79 4.05 -8.55
C THR A 36 -4.48 4.29 -9.29
N PRO A 37 -3.33 3.87 -8.71
CA PRO A 37 -2.07 3.88 -9.44
C PRO A 37 -2.02 2.74 -10.47
N THR A 38 -1.12 2.87 -11.44
CA THR A 38 -0.74 1.81 -12.38
C THR A 38 0.53 1.10 -11.91
N PHE A 39 0.75 -0.13 -12.39
CA PHE A 39 1.89 -0.98 -12.03
C PHE A 39 2.57 -1.52 -13.30
N PRO A 40 3.28 -0.66 -14.04
CA PRO A 40 3.83 -1.02 -15.34
C PRO A 40 4.93 -2.09 -15.25
N GLU A 41 5.51 -2.33 -14.07
CA GLU A 41 6.38 -3.47 -13.83
C GLU A 41 5.66 -4.82 -13.90
N LEU A 42 4.34 -4.86 -13.64
CA LEU A 42 3.52 -6.06 -13.69
C LEU A 42 2.85 -6.15 -15.07
N CYS A 43 2.08 -5.12 -15.41
CA CYS A 43 1.40 -5.00 -16.69
C CYS A 43 1.51 -3.55 -17.19
N CYS A 44 2.24 -3.38 -18.30
CA CYS A 44 2.32 -2.11 -19.00
C CYS A 44 1.15 -2.00 -19.99
N HIS A 45 0.13 -1.23 -19.64
CA HIS A 45 -1.04 -1.00 -20.49
C HIS A 45 -0.68 -0.27 -21.78
N SER A 46 -1.31 -0.66 -22.90
CA SER A 46 -1.27 0.11 -24.14
C SER A 46 -2.18 1.35 -24.06
N LEU A 47 -2.19 2.19 -25.11
CA LEU A 47 -3.13 3.30 -25.17
C LEU A 47 -4.57 2.82 -25.39
N GLU A 48 -4.73 1.75 -26.17
CA GLU A 48 -6.00 1.08 -26.42
C GLU A 48 -6.56 0.46 -25.12
N ASP A 49 -5.69 -0.12 -24.29
CA ASP A 49 -6.07 -0.60 -22.96
C ASP A 49 -6.65 0.52 -22.09
N LEU A 50 -5.98 1.69 -22.07
CA LEU A 50 -6.45 2.85 -21.30
C LEU A 50 -7.79 3.40 -21.83
N GLU A 51 -8.01 3.35 -23.14
CA GLU A 51 -9.28 3.72 -23.76
C GLU A 51 -10.41 2.78 -23.36
N LEU A 52 -10.16 1.47 -23.44
CA LEU A 52 -11.12 0.44 -23.03
C LEU A 52 -11.49 0.59 -21.54
N ILE A 53 -10.49 0.83 -20.68
CA ILE A 53 -10.69 1.04 -19.24
C ILE A 53 -11.55 2.29 -18.95
N ASN A 54 -11.42 3.33 -19.77
CA ASN A 54 -12.19 4.57 -19.64
C ASN A 54 -13.64 4.42 -20.13
N GLU A 55 -13.86 3.69 -21.23
CA GLU A 55 -15.15 3.57 -21.90
C GLU A 55 -16.03 2.43 -21.40
N ARG A 56 -15.46 1.47 -20.65
CA ARG A 56 -16.21 0.28 -20.21
C ARG A 56 -17.43 0.62 -19.34
N LYS A 57 -18.52 -0.11 -19.54
CA LYS A 57 -19.79 0.10 -18.82
C LYS A 57 -19.74 -0.29 -17.34
N LYS A 58 -18.89 -1.25 -16.98
CA LYS A 58 -18.72 -1.76 -15.61
C LYS A 58 -17.30 -1.50 -15.12
N ILE A 59 -17.19 -1.08 -13.87
CA ILE A 59 -15.93 -0.73 -13.20
C ILE A 59 -15.04 0.25 -14.01
N SER A 60 -15.59 1.24 -14.74
CA SER A 60 -14.72 2.17 -15.47
C SER A 60 -13.77 2.92 -14.54
N PHE A 61 -12.58 3.22 -15.05
CA PHE A 61 -11.68 4.18 -14.44
C PHE A 61 -11.50 5.33 -15.42
N THR A 62 -11.77 6.55 -14.99
CA THR A 62 -11.57 7.73 -15.83
C THR A 62 -10.09 7.92 -16.10
N VAL A 63 -9.71 7.98 -17.37
CA VAL A 63 -8.34 8.26 -17.82
C VAL A 63 -8.32 9.58 -18.56
N ASN A 64 -7.65 10.59 -17.99
CA ASN A 64 -7.53 11.90 -18.63
C ASN A 64 -6.42 11.90 -19.70
N GLN A 65 -6.37 12.99 -20.47
CA GLN A 65 -5.41 13.13 -21.57
C GLN A 65 -3.95 13.17 -21.07
N GLU A 66 -3.69 13.84 -19.95
CA GLU A 66 -2.36 13.93 -19.34
C GLU A 66 -1.80 12.53 -18.97
N VAL A 67 -2.63 11.65 -18.42
CA VAL A 67 -2.24 10.26 -18.12
C VAL A 67 -1.89 9.50 -19.39
N LYS A 68 -2.66 9.66 -20.48
CA LYS A 68 -2.36 9.01 -21.77
C LYS A 68 -1.02 9.51 -22.35
N GLU A 69 -0.73 10.80 -22.24
CA GLU A 69 0.53 11.39 -22.69
C GLU A 69 1.72 10.86 -21.89
N ILE A 70 1.62 10.85 -20.55
CA ILE A 70 2.65 10.25 -19.68
C ILE A 70 2.85 8.77 -20.00
N GLN A 71 1.77 8.02 -20.22
CA GLN A 71 1.83 6.61 -20.57
C GLN A 71 2.62 6.40 -21.86
N LYS A 72 2.29 7.16 -22.92
CA LYS A 72 2.94 7.08 -24.24
C LYS A 72 4.40 7.49 -24.21
N GLU A 73 4.71 8.62 -23.56
CA GLU A 73 6.02 9.26 -23.68
C GLU A 73 7.05 8.72 -22.68
N LYS A 74 6.59 8.26 -21.50
CA LYS A 74 7.48 7.89 -20.38
C LYS A 74 7.34 6.43 -19.98
N ILE A 75 6.12 5.91 -19.87
CA ILE A 75 5.88 4.58 -19.28
C ILE A 75 6.13 3.46 -20.29
N ILE A 76 5.41 3.47 -21.43
CA ILE A 76 5.50 2.41 -22.46
C ILE A 76 6.95 2.21 -22.94
N PRO A 77 7.72 3.26 -23.32
CA PRO A 77 9.08 3.07 -23.85
C PRO A 77 10.02 2.35 -22.87
N TYR A 78 9.79 2.51 -21.57
CA TYR A 78 10.58 1.83 -20.55
C TYR A 78 10.00 0.46 -20.18
N TRP A 79 8.69 0.30 -20.07
CA TRP A 79 8.11 -0.87 -19.40
C TRP A 79 7.55 -1.97 -20.30
N GLU A 80 7.20 -1.68 -21.56
CA GLU A 80 6.52 -2.64 -22.45
C GLU A 80 7.24 -4.00 -22.51
N ASN A 81 8.56 -3.97 -22.72
CA ASN A 81 9.42 -5.16 -22.81
C ASN A 81 10.05 -5.59 -21.47
N ARG A 82 9.71 -4.90 -20.36
CA ARG A 82 10.24 -5.19 -19.01
C ARG A 82 9.17 -5.73 -18.05
N SER A 83 7.90 -5.55 -18.37
CA SER A 83 6.78 -6.00 -17.55
C SER A 83 6.79 -7.51 -17.33
N ILE A 84 6.34 -7.95 -16.14
CA ILE A 84 6.20 -9.38 -15.81
C ILE A 84 5.27 -10.06 -16.79
N ARG A 85 4.17 -9.42 -17.21
CA ARG A 85 3.28 -9.94 -18.26
C ARG A 85 4.02 -10.29 -19.53
N SER A 86 4.78 -9.33 -20.08
CA SER A 86 5.52 -9.53 -21.33
C SER A 86 6.54 -10.67 -21.21
N ARG A 87 7.18 -10.81 -20.04
CA ARG A 87 8.09 -11.92 -19.75
C ARG A 87 7.36 -13.27 -19.68
N ILE A 88 6.24 -13.36 -18.96
CA ILE A 88 5.43 -14.60 -18.87
C ILE A 88 5.06 -15.07 -20.28
N PHE A 89 4.43 -14.21 -21.08
CA PHE A 89 3.98 -14.61 -22.43
C PHE A 89 5.14 -14.92 -23.38
N LYS A 90 6.33 -14.38 -23.17
CA LYS A 90 7.52 -14.77 -23.96
C LYS A 90 8.00 -16.20 -23.63
N GLU A 91 7.98 -16.58 -22.36
CA GLU A 91 8.51 -17.87 -21.88
C GLU A 91 7.51 -19.03 -22.03
N MET A 92 6.21 -18.76 -22.11
CA MET A 92 5.18 -19.82 -22.22
C MET A 92 5.15 -20.49 -23.59
N THR A 93 4.85 -21.80 -23.59
CA THR A 93 4.75 -22.61 -24.81
C THR A 93 3.51 -22.26 -25.64
N PRO A 94 3.47 -22.63 -26.94
CA PRO A 94 2.29 -22.45 -27.78
C PRO A 94 1.03 -23.11 -27.19
N GLU A 95 1.14 -24.33 -26.67
CA GLU A 95 0.00 -25.08 -26.12
C GLU A 95 -0.59 -24.38 -24.89
N TRP A 96 0.26 -23.81 -24.05
CA TRP A 96 -0.18 -23.00 -22.91
C TRP A 96 -0.99 -21.78 -23.38
N LYS A 97 -0.49 -21.08 -24.41
CA LYS A 97 -1.15 -19.89 -24.97
C LYS A 97 -2.47 -20.25 -25.61
N ASP A 98 -2.54 -21.35 -26.34
CA ASP A 98 -3.77 -21.84 -26.96
C ASP A 98 -4.83 -22.16 -25.90
N CYS A 99 -4.45 -22.85 -24.82
CA CYS A 99 -5.35 -23.14 -23.70
C CYS A 99 -5.83 -21.87 -22.99
N TYR A 100 -4.92 -20.91 -22.74
CA TYR A 100 -5.27 -19.61 -22.14
C TYR A 100 -6.24 -18.82 -23.04
N THR A 101 -5.94 -18.69 -24.32
CA THR A 101 -6.80 -17.97 -25.29
C THR A 101 -8.15 -18.67 -25.49
N ALA A 102 -8.19 -20.00 -25.42
CA ALA A 102 -9.43 -20.77 -25.46
C ALA A 102 -10.25 -20.72 -24.15
N GLY A 103 -9.72 -20.10 -23.08
CA GLY A 103 -10.41 -19.98 -21.80
C GLY A 103 -10.46 -21.28 -20.99
N ILE A 104 -9.50 -22.20 -21.21
CA ILE A 104 -9.40 -23.46 -20.45
C ILE A 104 -8.92 -23.21 -19.02
N PHE A 105 -8.02 -22.24 -18.85
CA PHE A 105 -7.55 -21.75 -17.56
C PHE A 105 -7.18 -20.26 -17.65
N THR A 106 -6.89 -19.67 -16.50
CA THR A 106 -6.50 -18.26 -16.35
C THR A 106 -5.14 -18.18 -15.65
N GLU A 107 -4.42 -17.07 -15.81
CA GLU A 107 -3.12 -16.85 -15.17
C GLU A 107 -3.22 -15.72 -14.15
N PHE A 108 -3.08 -16.04 -12.87
CA PHE A 108 -3.27 -15.05 -11.81
C PHE A 108 -2.17 -13.99 -11.79
N MET A 109 -0.93 -14.34 -12.16
CA MET A 109 0.23 -13.47 -12.03
C MET A 109 0.51 -12.62 -13.27
N GLU A 110 -0.34 -12.67 -14.32
CA GLU A 110 -0.10 -11.90 -15.55
C GLU A 110 -0.24 -10.39 -15.35
N GLN A 111 -1.05 -9.94 -14.39
CA GLN A 111 -1.36 -8.51 -14.19
C GLN A 111 -1.29 -8.07 -12.71
N ARG A 112 -1.05 -9.02 -11.80
CA ARG A 112 -0.98 -8.82 -10.35
C ARG A 112 0.19 -9.60 -9.77
N ALA A 113 0.75 -9.08 -8.69
CA ALA A 113 1.69 -9.83 -7.87
C ALA A 113 0.94 -10.89 -7.04
N PRO A 114 1.58 -12.00 -6.64
CA PRO A 114 0.93 -13.10 -5.93
C PRO A 114 0.02 -12.65 -4.78
N GLY A 115 0.52 -11.83 -3.85
CA GLY A 115 -0.33 -11.28 -2.79
C GLY A 115 -0.95 -12.37 -1.92
N HIS A 116 -2.28 -12.32 -1.74
CA HIS A 116 -3.08 -13.30 -0.98
C HIS A 116 -2.48 -13.61 0.40
N THR A 117 -2.13 -12.55 1.13
CA THR A 117 -1.53 -12.67 2.47
C THR A 117 -2.27 -11.80 3.48
N VAL A 118 -2.06 -12.10 4.75
CA VAL A 118 -2.75 -11.49 5.89
C VAL A 118 -1.69 -10.97 6.85
N ALA A 119 -1.95 -9.80 7.45
CA ALA A 119 -1.09 -9.22 8.47
C ALA A 119 -0.95 -10.15 9.68
N ASP A 120 0.26 -10.21 10.24
CA ASP A 120 0.49 -10.77 11.56
C ASP A 120 0.26 -9.72 12.66
N ASP A 121 0.57 -10.07 13.91
CA ASP A 121 0.37 -9.21 15.06
C ASP A 121 1.58 -8.31 15.42
N LYS A 122 2.72 -8.45 14.74
CA LYS A 122 3.98 -7.84 15.19
C LYS A 122 3.88 -6.32 15.24
N ILE A 123 3.15 -5.73 14.30
CA ILE A 123 2.97 -4.27 14.14
C ILE A 123 2.23 -3.63 15.32
N TYR A 124 1.52 -4.43 16.11
CA TYR A 124 0.84 -3.97 17.32
C TYR A 124 1.75 -4.01 18.56
N HIS A 125 2.90 -4.67 18.45
CA HIS A 125 3.86 -4.87 19.54
C HIS A 125 5.22 -4.21 19.27
N LYS A 126 5.53 -3.91 18.01
CA LYS A 126 6.78 -3.31 17.56
C LYS A 126 6.52 -2.20 16.54
N GLY A 127 7.32 -1.15 16.63
CA GLY A 127 7.42 -0.14 15.58
C GLY A 127 8.50 -0.48 14.56
N PHE A 128 8.51 0.23 13.44
CA PHE A 128 9.55 0.07 12.42
C PHE A 128 10.95 0.46 12.90
N SER A 129 11.06 1.29 13.95
CA SER A 129 12.37 1.52 14.60
C SER A 129 12.93 0.25 15.22
N ASP A 130 12.07 -0.61 15.78
CA ASP A 130 12.49 -1.89 16.37
C ASP A 130 12.87 -2.90 15.27
N PHE A 131 12.13 -2.93 14.15
CA PHE A 131 12.49 -3.74 12.99
C PHE A 131 13.82 -3.28 12.36
N ILE A 132 14.07 -1.97 12.29
CA ILE A 132 15.34 -1.41 11.81
C ILE A 132 16.50 -1.91 12.65
N GLN A 133 16.39 -1.87 13.99
CA GLN A 133 17.44 -2.37 14.88
C GLN A 133 17.69 -3.86 14.70
N ASP A 134 16.64 -4.66 14.56
CA ASP A 134 16.79 -6.10 14.28
C ASP A 134 17.48 -6.35 12.94
N ILE A 135 17.10 -5.63 11.89
CA ILE A 135 17.71 -5.76 10.56
C ILE A 135 19.19 -5.39 10.63
N GLU A 136 19.54 -4.26 11.25
CA GLU A 136 20.93 -3.81 11.40
C GLU A 136 21.77 -4.81 12.20
N LYS A 137 21.21 -5.37 13.29
CA LYS A 137 21.84 -6.45 14.06
C LYS A 137 22.05 -7.72 13.22
N ASN A 138 21.06 -8.11 12.40
CA ASN A 138 21.19 -9.29 11.53
C ASN A 138 22.28 -9.08 10.47
N ILE A 139 22.36 -7.88 9.87
CA ILE A 139 23.43 -7.54 8.92
C ILE A 139 24.81 -7.65 9.56
N GLN A 140 24.98 -7.16 10.80
CA GLN A 140 26.25 -7.22 11.53
C GLN A 140 26.70 -8.65 11.86
N ASN A 141 25.77 -9.59 11.97
CA ASN A 141 26.03 -10.98 12.35
C ASN A 141 26.12 -11.94 11.16
N LEU A 142 26.14 -11.45 9.92
CA LEU A 142 26.27 -12.31 8.74
C LEU A 142 27.67 -12.97 8.70
N ASP A 143 27.68 -14.28 8.49
CA ASP A 143 28.91 -15.07 8.37
C ASP A 143 29.37 -15.17 6.92
N TYR A 144 30.15 -14.18 6.46
CA TYR A 144 30.69 -14.16 5.11
C TYR A 144 31.72 -15.25 4.81
N LEU A 145 32.24 -15.94 5.83
CA LEU A 145 33.27 -16.97 5.65
C LEU A 145 32.65 -18.34 5.43
N ASN A 146 31.55 -18.66 6.11
CA ASN A 146 30.96 -20.01 6.09
C ASN A 146 29.53 -20.06 5.54
N ASP A 147 28.81 -18.95 5.40
CA ASP A 147 27.47 -18.91 4.81
C ASP A 147 27.52 -18.51 3.33
N PRO A 148 27.30 -19.44 2.38
CA PRO A 148 27.34 -19.13 0.95
C PRO A 148 26.21 -18.17 0.52
N GLU A 149 25.16 -18.01 1.32
CA GLU A 149 24.05 -17.07 1.06
C GLU A 149 24.23 -15.72 1.75
N ALA A 150 25.35 -15.50 2.47
CA ALA A 150 25.56 -14.29 3.27
C ALA A 150 25.34 -13.00 2.46
N TYR A 151 25.81 -12.97 1.21
CA TYR A 151 25.63 -11.83 0.32
C TYR A 151 24.16 -11.61 -0.06
N ASP A 152 23.43 -12.66 -0.42
CA ASP A 152 22.01 -12.55 -0.79
C ASP A 152 21.17 -12.13 0.41
N LYS A 153 21.45 -12.67 1.60
CA LYS A 153 20.84 -12.26 2.87
C LYS A 153 21.13 -10.78 3.16
N GLN A 154 22.35 -10.32 2.92
CA GLN A 154 22.71 -8.90 3.08
C GLN A 154 21.88 -8.01 2.15
N GLU A 155 21.74 -8.35 0.87
CA GLU A 155 21.00 -7.55 -0.10
C GLU A 155 19.49 -7.50 0.20
N GLU A 156 18.92 -8.60 0.71
CA GLU A 156 17.54 -8.63 1.17
C GLU A 156 17.34 -7.77 2.43
N LEU A 157 18.21 -7.92 3.43
CA LEU A 157 18.16 -7.12 4.66
C LEU A 157 18.36 -5.62 4.38
N LYS A 158 19.25 -5.26 3.45
CA LYS A 158 19.40 -3.86 2.99
C LYS A 158 18.12 -3.32 2.37
N ALA A 159 17.43 -4.12 1.56
CA ALA A 159 16.15 -3.71 0.97
C ALA A 159 15.07 -3.52 2.04
N MET A 160 14.95 -4.46 2.99
CA MET A 160 14.03 -4.34 4.13
C MET A 160 14.31 -3.08 4.96
N LEU A 161 15.58 -2.76 5.22
CA LEU A 161 15.99 -1.54 5.94
C LEU A 161 15.52 -0.26 5.23
N ILE A 162 15.64 -0.21 3.91
CA ILE A 162 15.19 0.93 3.09
C ILE A 162 13.66 1.05 3.16
N CYS A 163 12.92 -0.05 3.01
CA CYS A 163 11.45 -0.04 3.09
C CYS A 163 10.95 0.38 4.48
N ALA A 164 11.59 -0.11 5.55
CA ALA A 164 11.27 0.26 6.93
C ALA A 164 11.46 1.77 7.19
N LYS A 165 12.52 2.37 6.65
CA LYS A 165 12.74 3.83 6.73
C LYS A 165 11.73 4.61 5.88
N ALA A 166 11.41 4.10 4.69
CA ALA A 166 10.45 4.74 3.80
C ALA A 166 9.03 4.84 4.39
N ILE A 167 8.55 3.79 5.08
CA ILE A 167 7.20 3.81 5.66
C ILE A 167 7.08 4.77 6.85
N ILE A 168 8.16 4.94 7.63
CA ILE A 168 8.23 5.97 8.67
C ILE A 168 8.14 7.36 8.01
N ARG A 169 8.96 7.59 6.98
CA ARG A 169 8.94 8.89 6.28
C ARG A 169 7.59 9.21 5.66
N PHE A 170 6.88 8.20 5.14
CA PHE A 170 5.53 8.37 4.61
C PHE A 170 4.54 8.90 5.67
N ALA A 171 4.58 8.36 6.89
CA ALA A 171 3.75 8.84 7.99
C ALA A 171 4.14 10.25 8.46
N GLU A 172 5.45 10.56 8.50
CA GLU A 172 5.92 11.91 8.82
C GLU A 172 5.37 12.96 7.84
N ARG A 173 5.32 12.66 6.54
CA ARG A 173 4.70 13.54 5.53
C ARG A 173 3.22 13.81 5.83
N TYR A 174 2.50 12.80 6.32
CA TYR A 174 1.11 12.97 6.76
C TYR A 174 1.00 13.83 8.03
N ALA A 175 1.96 13.73 8.94
CA ALA A 175 2.00 14.61 10.09
C ALA A 175 2.28 16.07 9.71
N GLU A 176 3.26 16.30 8.84
CA GLU A 176 3.60 17.62 8.29
C GLU A 176 2.36 18.27 7.65
N LYS A 177 1.68 17.53 6.77
CA LYS A 177 0.46 18.00 6.12
C LYS A 177 -0.69 18.29 7.10
N ALA A 178 -0.87 17.44 8.11
CA ALA A 178 -1.89 17.65 9.13
C ALA A 178 -1.61 18.91 9.97
N LEU A 179 -0.34 19.21 10.27
CA LEU A 179 0.05 20.43 10.98
C LEU A 179 -0.18 21.68 10.12
N GLU A 180 0.22 21.66 8.84
CA GLU A 180 -0.04 22.74 7.88
C GLU A 180 -1.53 23.09 7.81
N MET A 181 -2.37 22.06 7.66
CA MET A 181 -3.83 22.24 7.66
C MET A 181 -4.33 22.78 9.00
N ALA A 182 -3.81 22.30 10.13
CA ALA A 182 -4.23 22.76 11.45
C ALA A 182 -3.90 24.24 11.71
N ASP A 183 -2.84 24.77 11.12
CA ASP A 183 -2.43 26.16 11.31
C ASP A 183 -3.42 27.13 10.69
N THR A 184 -3.98 26.79 9.54
CA THR A 184 -4.98 27.61 8.80
C THR A 184 -6.43 27.25 9.11
N GLU A 185 -6.67 26.14 9.81
CA GLU A 185 -8.02 25.70 10.22
C GLU A 185 -8.68 26.65 11.23
N LYS A 186 -9.92 27.05 10.94
CA LYS A 186 -10.73 27.96 11.74
C LYS A 186 -11.66 27.22 12.71
N ASN A 187 -12.13 26.03 12.34
CA ASN A 187 -12.99 25.21 13.19
C ASN A 187 -12.16 24.61 14.35
N PRO A 188 -12.42 24.97 15.62
CA PRO A 188 -11.62 24.49 16.74
C PRO A 188 -11.63 22.97 16.91
N ARG A 189 -12.75 22.32 16.56
CA ARG A 189 -12.88 20.85 16.59
C ARG A 189 -11.96 20.22 15.54
N ARG A 190 -12.06 20.66 14.28
CA ARG A 190 -11.24 20.14 13.19
C ARG A 190 -9.75 20.39 13.41
N LYS A 191 -9.39 21.57 13.94
CA LYS A 191 -8.02 21.89 14.33
C LYS A 191 -7.47 20.93 15.39
N LYS A 192 -8.29 20.52 16.36
CA LYS A 192 -7.91 19.52 17.37
C LYS A 192 -7.73 18.13 16.76
N GLU A 193 -8.59 17.73 15.84
CA GLU A 193 -8.49 16.46 15.10
C GLU A 193 -7.21 16.42 14.27
N LEU A 194 -6.92 17.45 13.47
CA LEU A 194 -5.69 17.56 12.68
C LEU A 194 -4.42 17.51 13.55
N LYS A 195 -4.42 18.19 14.70
CA LYS A 195 -3.31 18.09 15.66
C LYS A 195 -3.18 16.68 16.28
N LYS A 196 -4.28 15.95 16.47
CA LYS A 196 -4.22 14.55 16.92
C LYS A 196 -3.69 13.65 15.81
N ILE A 197 -4.13 13.82 14.57
CA ILE A 197 -3.60 13.11 13.40
C ILE A 197 -2.09 13.30 13.29
N ALA A 198 -1.60 14.54 13.39
CA ALA A 198 -0.17 14.82 13.38
C ALA A 198 0.59 14.07 14.50
N LYS A 199 0.06 14.09 15.73
CA LYS A 199 0.67 13.36 16.86
C LYS A 199 0.68 11.84 16.66
N VAL A 200 -0.39 11.30 16.08
CA VAL A 200 -0.48 9.87 15.75
C VAL A 200 0.56 9.52 14.69
N CYS A 201 0.62 10.26 13.58
CA CYS A 201 1.50 9.98 12.45
C CYS A 201 3.00 10.24 12.73
N LEU A 202 3.32 11.15 13.67
CA LEU A 202 4.70 11.29 14.17
C LEU A 202 5.14 10.12 15.06
N TYR A 203 4.19 9.33 15.55
CA TYR A 203 4.48 8.24 16.48
C TYR A 203 4.43 6.87 15.79
N VAL A 204 3.33 6.54 15.10
CA VAL A 204 3.20 5.34 14.28
C VAL A 204 3.48 5.68 12.81
N PRO A 205 4.25 4.86 12.07
CA PRO A 205 4.62 3.48 12.40
C PRO A 205 6.02 3.33 13.03
N ALA A 206 6.71 4.42 13.38
CA ALA A 206 8.06 4.35 13.95
C ALA A 206 8.11 3.59 15.29
N HIS A 207 7.06 3.71 16.11
CA HIS A 207 6.93 3.11 17.43
C HIS A 207 5.68 2.22 17.52
N PRO A 208 5.63 1.24 18.44
CA PRO A 208 4.44 0.41 18.65
C PRO A 208 3.26 1.26 19.10
N PRO A 209 2.03 1.03 18.61
CA PRO A 209 0.87 1.86 18.95
C PRO A 209 0.60 1.86 20.46
N ARG A 210 0.15 3.00 21.02
CA ARG A 210 -0.15 3.13 22.47
C ARG A 210 -1.64 3.06 22.77
N ASP A 211 -2.44 3.47 21.80
CA ASP A 211 -3.88 3.66 21.88
C ASP A 211 -4.60 3.06 20.66
N PHE A 212 -5.94 2.99 20.73
CA PHE A 212 -6.79 2.35 19.72
C PHE A 212 -6.71 3.06 18.36
N TRP A 213 -6.58 4.40 18.36
CA TRP A 213 -6.45 5.18 17.14
C TRP A 213 -5.10 4.91 16.48
N GLU A 214 -4.01 4.92 17.24
CA GLU A 214 -2.66 4.59 16.79
C GLU A 214 -2.59 3.17 16.22
N ALA A 215 -3.29 2.20 16.82
CA ALA A 215 -3.33 0.82 16.32
C ALA A 215 -4.00 0.73 14.93
N LEU A 216 -5.11 1.44 14.72
CA LEU A 216 -5.77 1.52 13.42
C LEU A 216 -4.91 2.24 12.38
N GLN A 217 -4.32 3.38 12.75
CA GLN A 217 -3.47 4.16 11.84
C GLN A 217 -2.17 3.43 11.50
N MET A 218 -1.57 2.70 12.45
CA MET A 218 -0.41 1.83 12.25
C MET A 218 -0.71 0.80 11.16
N TYR A 219 -1.78 0.00 11.34
CA TYR A 219 -2.17 -0.97 10.32
C TYR A 219 -2.46 -0.28 8.98
N TRP A 220 -3.15 0.86 8.97
CA TRP A 220 -3.53 1.53 7.73
C TRP A 220 -2.30 2.00 6.93
N PHE A 221 -1.28 2.54 7.59
CA PHE A 221 -0.02 2.88 6.90
C PHE A 221 0.65 1.65 6.30
N ILE A 222 0.67 0.52 7.02
CA ILE A 222 1.29 -0.72 6.52
C ILE A 222 0.49 -1.30 5.36
N HIS A 223 -0.85 -1.30 5.45
CA HIS A 223 -1.73 -1.69 4.36
C HIS A 223 -1.41 -0.89 3.10
N LEU A 224 -1.32 0.45 3.22
CA LEU A 224 -0.94 1.31 2.10
C LEU A 224 0.47 1.03 1.58
N GLY A 225 1.44 0.83 2.46
CA GLY A 225 2.80 0.45 2.08
C GLY A 225 2.83 -0.79 1.20
N VAL A 226 2.19 -1.87 1.64
CA VAL A 226 2.14 -3.15 0.92
C VAL A 226 1.45 -3.01 -0.44
N ILE A 227 0.27 -2.38 -0.49
CA ILE A 227 -0.47 -2.27 -1.77
C ILE A 227 0.11 -1.20 -2.70
N THR A 228 0.94 -0.28 -2.20
CA THR A 228 1.70 0.67 -3.03
C THR A 228 2.98 0.04 -3.55
N GLU A 229 3.61 -0.87 -2.79
CA GLU A 229 4.82 -1.57 -3.22
C GLU A 229 4.57 -2.42 -4.47
N LEU A 230 3.45 -3.15 -4.51
CA LEU A 230 3.05 -3.99 -5.65
C LEU A 230 1.52 -4.09 -5.75
N ASN A 231 1.01 -4.40 -6.95
CA ASN A 231 -0.41 -4.73 -7.15
C ASN A 231 -0.71 -6.17 -6.72
N THR A 232 -0.76 -6.41 -5.41
CA THR A 232 -1.09 -7.72 -4.85
C THR A 232 -2.54 -8.09 -5.11
N TRP A 233 -2.79 -9.39 -5.28
CA TRP A 233 -4.14 -9.91 -5.11
C TRP A 233 -4.64 -9.75 -3.68
N ASP A 234 -5.94 -9.51 -3.56
CA ASP A 234 -6.68 -9.30 -2.30
C ASP A 234 -6.15 -8.17 -1.41
N SER A 235 -5.40 -7.23 -2.02
CA SER A 235 -4.81 -6.09 -1.32
C SER A 235 -3.94 -6.57 -0.14
N PHE A 236 -4.32 -6.18 1.08
CA PHE A 236 -3.72 -6.64 2.32
C PHE A 236 -4.81 -6.71 3.41
N ASN A 237 -4.82 -7.77 4.20
CA ASN A 237 -5.91 -8.07 5.13
C ASN A 237 -5.44 -7.90 6.60
N PRO A 238 -6.24 -7.27 7.49
CA PRO A 238 -5.86 -7.09 8.90
C PRO A 238 -5.97 -8.37 9.74
N GLY A 239 -6.43 -9.46 9.16
CA GLY A 239 -6.60 -10.74 9.84
C GLY A 239 -7.62 -10.66 10.95
N ARG A 240 -7.19 -11.06 12.15
CA ARG A 240 -8.04 -11.08 13.36
C ARG A 240 -8.06 -9.71 14.03
N LEU A 241 -8.55 -8.71 13.29
CA LEU A 241 -8.54 -7.30 13.69
C LEU A 241 -9.16 -7.09 15.08
N ASP A 242 -10.23 -7.81 15.40
CA ASP A 242 -10.86 -7.81 16.71
C ASP A 242 -9.87 -8.18 17.82
N GLN A 243 -9.10 -9.26 17.64
CA GLN A 243 -8.11 -9.73 18.61
C GLN A 243 -6.94 -8.75 18.75
N HIS A 244 -6.49 -8.17 17.63
CA HIS A 244 -5.39 -7.21 17.64
C HIS A 244 -5.76 -5.88 18.31
N LEU A 245 -6.99 -5.40 18.10
CA LEU A 245 -7.46 -4.13 18.67
C LEU A 245 -7.99 -4.24 20.10
N TYR A 246 -8.47 -5.42 20.51
CA TYR A 246 -9.12 -5.60 21.81
C TYR A 246 -8.28 -5.16 23.03
N PRO A 247 -6.96 -5.42 23.10
CA PRO A 247 -6.12 -4.94 24.19
C PRO A 247 -6.11 -3.41 24.32
N PHE A 248 -6.07 -2.69 23.20
CA PHE A 248 -6.13 -1.23 23.17
C PHE A 248 -7.51 -0.72 23.59
N TYR A 249 -8.56 -1.28 22.98
CA TYR A 249 -9.94 -0.94 23.27
C TYR A 249 -10.28 -1.09 24.75
N LYS A 250 -10.00 -2.26 25.34
CA LYS A 250 -10.30 -2.56 26.74
C LYS A 250 -9.55 -1.63 27.69
N LYS A 251 -8.22 -1.49 27.49
CA LYS A 251 -7.36 -0.64 28.32
C LYS A 251 -7.81 0.81 28.32
N GLU A 252 -8.24 1.35 27.18
CA GLU A 252 -8.66 2.75 27.09
C GLU A 252 -10.07 3.00 27.60
N LEU A 253 -10.99 2.03 27.42
CA LEU A 253 -12.31 2.09 28.05
C LEU A 253 -12.21 2.10 29.57
N GLU A 254 -11.41 1.20 30.16
CA GLU A 254 -11.21 1.11 31.62
C GLU A 254 -10.61 2.39 32.20
N LYS A 255 -9.79 3.11 31.41
CA LYS A 255 -9.18 4.39 31.80
C LYS A 255 -10.06 5.61 31.48
N GLY A 256 -11.23 5.42 30.87
CA GLY A 256 -12.11 6.51 30.45
C GLY A 256 -11.52 7.42 29.35
N MET A 257 -10.48 6.96 28.64
CA MET A 257 -9.82 7.72 27.56
C MET A 257 -10.51 7.52 26.21
N LEU A 258 -11.20 6.38 26.05
CA LEU A 258 -12.01 6.03 24.89
C LEU A 258 -13.46 5.80 25.34
N THR A 259 -14.42 6.09 24.46
CA THR A 259 -15.82 5.67 24.63
C THR A 259 -16.20 4.70 23.52
N GLN A 260 -17.27 3.93 23.70
CA GLN A 260 -17.73 2.99 22.69
C GLN A 260 -18.08 3.71 21.37
N GLU A 261 -18.68 4.90 21.46
CA GLU A 261 -19.07 5.72 20.32
C GLU A 261 -17.86 6.20 19.53
N LYS A 262 -16.80 6.64 20.23
CA LYS A 262 -15.54 7.06 19.58
C LYS A 262 -14.81 5.89 18.93
N ALA A 263 -14.79 4.73 19.59
CA ALA A 263 -14.21 3.53 19.00
C ALA A 263 -14.95 3.12 17.72
N LYS A 264 -16.29 3.21 17.75
CA LYS A 264 -17.15 2.97 16.59
C LYS A 264 -16.88 3.96 15.47
N GLU A 265 -16.81 5.27 15.76
CA GLU A 265 -16.51 6.32 14.77
C GLU A 265 -15.15 6.07 14.08
N LEU A 266 -14.11 5.70 14.84
CA LEU A 266 -12.80 5.36 14.27
C LEU A 266 -12.86 4.13 13.35
N LEU A 267 -13.65 3.11 13.70
CA LEU A 267 -13.86 1.93 12.84
C LEU A 267 -14.68 2.28 11.59
N GLU A 268 -15.68 3.15 11.70
CA GLU A 268 -16.45 3.66 10.56
C GLU A 268 -15.53 4.42 9.58
N CYS A 269 -14.69 5.33 10.10
CA CYS A 269 -13.65 5.98 9.30
C CYS A 269 -12.73 4.96 8.63
N PHE A 270 -12.27 3.96 9.38
CA PHE A 270 -11.38 2.91 8.89
C PHE A 270 -12.01 2.07 7.77
N TRP A 271 -13.30 1.75 7.82
CA TRP A 271 -14.00 1.06 6.74
C TRP A 271 -14.18 1.91 5.48
N ILE A 272 -14.39 3.22 5.64
CA ILE A 272 -14.38 4.14 4.50
C ILE A 272 -13.03 4.09 3.79
N LYS A 273 -11.92 3.99 4.53
CA LYS A 273 -10.57 3.89 3.94
C LYS A 273 -10.41 2.69 3.02
N PHE A 274 -10.90 1.51 3.40
CA PHE A 274 -10.91 0.34 2.50
C PHE A 274 -11.76 0.57 1.26
N ASN A 275 -12.98 1.11 1.41
CA ASN A 275 -13.86 1.40 0.28
C ASN A 275 -13.25 2.44 -0.70
N ASN A 276 -12.31 3.26 -0.24
CA ASN A 276 -11.60 4.22 -1.08
C ASN A 276 -10.52 3.56 -1.96
N GLN A 277 -10.19 2.27 -1.78
CA GLN A 277 -9.14 1.57 -2.53
C GLN A 277 -9.71 0.52 -3.50
N PRO A 278 -10.27 0.92 -4.66
CA PRO A 278 -10.70 -0.05 -5.65
C PRO A 278 -9.48 -0.80 -6.19
N ALA A 279 -9.71 -2.05 -6.60
CA ALA A 279 -8.66 -2.88 -7.17
C ALA A 279 -8.23 -2.27 -8.53
N PRO A 280 -6.92 -2.10 -8.82
CA PRO A 280 -6.46 -1.54 -10.09
C PRO A 280 -6.98 -2.34 -11.29
N PRO A 281 -7.27 -1.66 -12.42
CA PRO A 281 -7.92 -2.28 -13.57
C PRO A 281 -7.09 -3.43 -14.15
N LYS A 282 -7.81 -4.40 -14.72
CA LYS A 282 -7.28 -5.50 -15.53
C LYS A 282 -7.69 -5.32 -17.00
N VAL A 283 -7.00 -6.02 -17.90
CA VAL A 283 -7.22 -6.04 -19.35
C VAL A 283 -7.21 -7.46 -19.91
N GLY A 284 -7.61 -7.65 -21.17
CA GLY A 284 -7.55 -8.96 -21.84
C GLY A 284 -8.55 -10.00 -21.31
N VAL A 285 -8.18 -11.28 -21.33
CA VAL A 285 -9.07 -12.40 -20.98
C VAL A 285 -9.54 -12.30 -19.52
N THR A 286 -8.65 -11.90 -18.61
CA THR A 286 -8.96 -11.72 -17.19
C THR A 286 -9.94 -10.57 -16.89
N LEU A 287 -10.26 -9.73 -17.87
CA LEU A 287 -11.30 -8.71 -17.77
C LEU A 287 -12.71 -9.32 -17.82
N ALA A 288 -12.92 -10.37 -18.63
CA ALA A 288 -14.22 -11.01 -18.77
C ALA A 288 -14.64 -11.81 -17.51
N GLU A 289 -13.68 -12.04 -16.62
CA GLU A 289 -13.80 -12.89 -15.43
C GLU A 289 -14.06 -12.10 -14.14
N SER A 290 -13.77 -10.80 -14.12
CA SER A 290 -14.16 -9.99 -12.96
C SER A 290 -15.67 -9.81 -12.99
N GLY A 291 -16.41 -10.56 -12.17
CA GLY A 291 -17.86 -10.44 -11.96
C GLY A 291 -18.31 -9.13 -11.29
N THR A 292 -17.55 -8.07 -11.53
CA THR A 292 -17.77 -6.69 -11.08
C THR A 292 -17.99 -5.80 -12.29
#